data_AF-A0A8J3AFJ4-F1
#
_entry.id   AF-A0A8J3AFJ4-F1
#
_cell.length_a   1.000
_cell.length_b   1.000
_cell.length_c   1.000
_cell.angle_alpha   90.00
_cell.angle_beta   90.00
_cell.angle_gamma   90.00
#
_symmetry.space_group_name_H-M   'P 1'
#
loop_
_entity.id
_entity.type
_entity.pdbx_description
1 polymer ?
#
loop_
_entity_poly.entity_id
_entity_poly.type
_entity_poly.pdbx_seq_one_letter_code
_entity_poly.pdbx_strand_id
1 'polypeptide(L)'
;MYNFKACYAAFFCSKCQDSFSELPISIPSDKLDLLFIEIIEAYNFKKIDKYYFFEAIFELNDRQTYTHKLLNNEIRKRIDSILCNLWNTDNFDDVDNITYFIISFGLEKCFELAKESLIIKKDMDKKIRKVIEETIEEIGGNLLNPFHDW
;
A
#
# COMPACT_ATOMS: atom_id res chain seq x y z
N MET A 1 -2.61 37.63 0.28
CA MET A 1 -3.28 36.63 -0.58
C MET A 1 -2.19 35.77 -1.20
N TYR A 2 -1.84 34.66 -0.55
CA TYR A 2 -0.84 33.73 -1.07
C TYR A 2 -1.52 32.81 -2.09
N ASN A 3 -0.96 32.78 -3.29
CA ASN A 3 -1.49 32.08 -4.46
C ASN A 3 -1.34 30.55 -4.26
N PHE A 4 -2.39 29.90 -3.79
CA PHE A 4 -2.43 28.49 -3.35
C PHE A 4 -2.40 27.45 -4.50
N LYS A 5 -2.13 27.86 -5.75
CA LYS A 5 -2.22 26.99 -6.94
C LYS A 5 -0.88 26.52 -7.52
N ALA A 6 0.26 26.99 -7.02
CA ALA A 6 1.56 26.72 -7.66
C ALA A 6 2.40 25.60 -6.99
N CYS A 7 2.09 25.15 -5.78
CA CYS A 7 2.91 24.14 -5.10
C CYS A 7 2.53 22.67 -5.38
N TYR A 8 1.32 22.38 -5.90
CA TYR A 8 0.86 21.00 -6.04
C TYR A 8 1.25 20.33 -7.36
N ALA A 9 1.77 21.08 -8.34
CA ALA A 9 2.36 20.51 -9.55
C ALA A 9 3.85 20.16 -9.40
N ALA A 10 4.45 20.47 -8.24
CA ALA A 10 5.90 20.47 -8.05
C ALA A 10 6.47 19.28 -7.26
N PHE A 11 5.64 18.35 -6.75
CA PHE A 11 6.17 17.15 -6.07
C PHE A 11 6.79 16.10 -7.02
N PHE A 12 6.62 16.27 -8.33
CA PHE A 12 7.27 15.45 -9.35
C PHE A 12 8.04 16.32 -10.35
N CYS A 13 8.87 17.25 -9.84
CA CYS A 13 10.00 17.73 -10.61
C CYS A 13 11.06 16.63 -10.63
N SER A 14 11.49 16.18 -11.82
CA SER A 14 12.60 15.23 -12.04
C SER A 14 13.97 15.65 -11.45
N LYS A 15 14.00 16.71 -10.65
CA LYS A 15 15.16 17.22 -9.90
C LYS A 15 14.93 17.44 -8.41
N CYS A 16 13.71 17.23 -7.89
CA CYS A 16 13.39 17.32 -6.46
C CYS A 16 12.64 16.04 -6.09
N GLN A 17 13.41 14.97 -5.89
CA GLN A 17 12.94 13.75 -5.28
C GLN A 17 12.92 14.00 -3.76
N ASP A 18 12.01 14.87 -3.31
CA ASP A 18 11.78 15.08 -1.89
C ASP A 18 11.22 13.76 -1.37
N SER A 19 12.00 13.07 -0.55
CA SER A 19 11.66 11.75 -0.04
C SER A 19 10.36 11.82 0.75
N PHE A 20 9.48 10.82 0.61
CA PHE A 20 8.27 10.72 1.44
C PHE A 20 8.60 10.74 2.94
N SER A 21 9.82 10.37 3.32
CA SER A 21 10.35 10.47 4.68
C SER A 21 10.39 11.90 5.24
N GLU A 22 10.35 12.95 4.40
CA GLU A 22 10.34 14.35 4.83
C GLU A 22 8.93 14.88 5.13
N LEU A 23 7.90 14.11 4.82
CA LEU A 23 6.52 14.50 5.12
C LEU A 23 6.28 14.55 6.64
N PRO A 24 5.52 15.55 7.14
CA PRO A 24 5.13 15.60 8.55
C PRO A 24 4.45 14.31 9.01
N ILE A 25 4.71 13.92 10.25
CA ILE A 25 4.12 12.72 10.88
C ILE A 25 2.58 12.79 10.87
N SER A 26 2.02 13.95 11.20
CA SER A 26 0.58 14.17 11.20
C SER A 26 0.16 14.90 9.93
N ILE A 27 -0.64 14.23 9.12
CA ILE A 27 -1.24 14.80 7.91
C ILE A 27 -2.77 14.64 8.03
N PRO A 28 -3.56 15.70 7.75
CA PRO A 28 -5.00 15.58 7.67
C PRO A 28 -5.45 14.49 6.69
N SER A 29 -6.49 13.74 7.05
CA SER A 29 -6.96 12.58 6.28
C SER A 29 -7.37 12.94 4.84
N ASP A 30 -7.97 14.11 4.62
CA ASP A 30 -8.31 14.62 3.28
C ASP A 30 -7.05 14.87 2.42
N LYS A 31 -5.96 15.32 3.06
CA LYS A 31 -4.68 15.50 2.37
C LYS A 31 -3.96 14.17 2.11
N LEU A 32 -4.09 13.19 3.01
CA LEU A 32 -3.56 11.84 2.77
C LEU A 32 -4.23 11.17 1.57
N ASP A 33 -5.56 11.26 1.48
CA ASP A 33 -6.32 10.72 0.35
C ASP A 33 -5.80 11.29 -0.99
N LEU A 34 -5.51 12.60 -1.05
CA LEU A 34 -4.93 13.22 -2.25
C LEU A 34 -3.55 12.66 -2.57
N LEU A 35 -2.68 12.47 -1.58
CA LEU A 35 -1.33 11.91 -1.78
C LEU A 35 -1.38 10.46 -2.28
N PHE A 36 -2.27 9.64 -1.74
CA PHE A 36 -2.49 8.29 -2.24
C PHE A 36 -2.94 8.31 -3.70
N ILE A 37 -3.90 9.18 -4.05
CA ILE A 37 -4.37 9.32 -5.44
C ILE A 37 -3.20 9.73 -6.35
N GLU A 38 -2.38 10.71 -5.95
CA GLU A 38 -1.23 11.15 -6.73
C GLU A 38 -0.24 10.01 -7.00
N ILE A 39 0.08 9.19 -6.00
CA ILE A 39 0.96 8.02 -6.16
C ILE A 39 0.36 6.95 -7.07
N ILE A 40 -0.94 6.67 -6.91
CA ILE A 40 -1.66 5.73 -7.77
C ILE A 40 -1.64 6.20 -9.23
N GLU A 41 -1.91 7.48 -9.50
CA GLU A 41 -1.84 8.02 -10.85
C GLU A 41 -0.42 7.98 -11.40
N ALA A 42 0.58 8.38 -10.61
CA ALA A 42 1.97 8.35 -11.02
C ALA A 42 2.40 6.93 -11.45
N TYR A 43 2.01 5.91 -10.70
CA TYR A 43 2.28 4.52 -11.04
C TYR A 43 1.53 4.06 -12.30
N ASN A 44 0.22 4.33 -12.40
CA ASN A 44 -0.58 3.97 -13.57
C ASN A 44 -0.09 4.62 -14.87
N PHE A 45 0.39 5.86 -14.78
CA PHE A 45 1.02 6.57 -15.90
C PHE A 45 2.50 6.24 -16.10
N LYS A 46 3.04 5.24 -15.38
CA LYS A 46 4.43 4.76 -15.46
C LYS A 46 5.47 5.86 -15.23
N LYS A 47 5.14 6.85 -14.39
CA LYS A 47 6.05 7.92 -13.97
C LYS A 47 6.97 7.49 -12.85
N ILE A 48 6.57 6.47 -12.09
CA ILE A 48 7.34 5.83 -11.02
C ILE A 48 7.35 4.31 -11.25
N ASP A 49 8.36 3.64 -10.73
CA ASP A 49 8.45 2.18 -10.77
C ASP A 49 7.76 1.51 -9.57
N LYS A 50 7.78 0.17 -9.55
CA LYS A 50 7.18 -0.63 -8.48
C LYS A 50 7.81 -0.36 -7.12
N TYR A 51 9.12 -0.19 -7.07
CA TYR A 51 9.85 -0.05 -5.82
C TYR A 51 9.51 1.28 -5.15
N TYR A 52 9.51 2.35 -5.94
CA TYR A 52 9.09 3.66 -5.46
C TYR A 52 7.60 3.68 -5.09
N PHE A 53 6.75 2.94 -5.81
CA PHE A 53 5.35 2.78 -5.43
C PHE A 53 5.18 2.11 -4.06
N PHE A 54 5.90 1.01 -3.78
CA PHE A 54 5.87 0.36 -2.47
C PHE A 54 6.37 1.29 -1.36
N GLU A 55 7.50 1.94 -1.56
CA GLU A 55 8.07 2.89 -0.59
C GLU A 55 7.10 4.03 -0.27
N ALA A 56 6.50 4.65 -1.29
CA ALA A 56 5.56 5.74 -1.10
C ALA A 56 4.28 5.29 -0.38
N ILE A 57 3.72 4.12 -0.73
CA ILE A 57 2.53 3.59 -0.07
C ILE A 57 2.82 3.23 1.39
N PHE A 58 4.01 2.69 1.68
CA PHE A 58 4.44 2.40 3.05
C PHE A 58 4.51 3.67 3.90
N GLU A 59 5.19 4.72 3.41
CA GLU A 59 5.29 5.99 4.12
C GLU A 59 3.92 6.66 4.35
N LEU A 60 3.02 6.58 3.35
CA LEU A 60 1.66 7.11 3.51
C LEU A 60 0.83 6.28 4.51
N ASN A 61 1.05 4.96 4.59
CA ASN A 61 0.40 4.08 5.58
C ASN A 61 0.78 4.48 7.02
N ASP A 62 2.07 4.71 7.27
CA ASP A 62 2.56 5.15 8.58
C ASP A 62 1.83 6.40 9.03
N ARG A 63 1.66 7.38 8.11
CA ARG A 63 0.94 8.63 8.39
C ARG A 63 -0.56 8.44 8.54
N GLN A 64 -1.16 7.52 7.78
CA GLN A 64 -2.57 7.17 7.91
C GLN A 64 -2.87 6.54 9.28
N THR A 65 -1.96 5.73 9.82
CA THR A 65 -2.10 5.12 11.16
C THR A 65 -2.29 6.17 12.25
N TYR A 66 -1.61 7.33 12.17
CA TYR A 66 -1.79 8.44 13.12
C TYR A 66 -3.15 9.13 13.05
N THR A 67 -3.95 8.87 12.00
CA THR A 67 -5.29 9.45 11.89
C THR A 67 -6.37 8.59 12.55
N HIS A 68 -6.09 7.32 12.84
CA HIS A 68 -7.06 6.31 13.29
C HIS A 68 -8.31 6.21 12.40
N LYS A 69 -8.21 6.65 11.14
CA LYS A 69 -9.29 6.58 10.14
C LYS A 69 -8.93 5.55 9.11
N LEU A 70 -9.91 4.77 8.68
CA LEU A 70 -9.76 3.88 7.55
C LEU A 70 -9.49 4.67 6.28
N LEU A 71 -8.64 4.12 5.42
CA LEU A 71 -8.40 4.66 4.08
C LEU A 71 -9.72 4.69 3.29
N ASN A 72 -9.89 5.73 2.48
CA ASN A 72 -11.04 5.83 1.59
C ASN A 72 -11.21 4.54 0.77
N ASN A 73 -12.43 4.01 0.74
CA ASN A 73 -12.72 2.71 0.12
C ASN A 73 -12.40 2.67 -1.38
N GLU A 74 -12.57 3.78 -2.10
CA GLU A 74 -12.21 3.86 -3.52
C GLU A 74 -10.70 3.79 -3.71
N ILE A 75 -9.94 4.54 -2.91
CA ILE A 75 -8.47 4.51 -2.91
C ILE A 75 -7.96 3.10 -2.56
N ARG A 76 -8.49 2.51 -1.49
CA ARG A 76 -8.17 1.15 -1.06
C ARG A 76 -8.37 0.14 -2.18
N LYS A 77 -9.53 0.16 -2.86
CA LYS A 77 -9.83 -0.76 -3.98
C LYS A 77 -8.87 -0.58 -5.16
N ARG A 78 -8.39 0.63 -5.41
CA ARG A 78 -7.41 0.92 -6.47
C ARG A 78 -6.03 0.36 -6.10
N ILE A 79 -5.59 0.56 -4.86
CA ILE A 79 -4.35 -0.03 -4.34
C ILE A 79 -4.42 -1.55 -4.41
N ASP A 80 -5.51 -2.14 -3.91
CA ASP A 80 -5.74 -3.59 -3.95
C ASP A 80 -5.59 -4.14 -5.38
N SER A 81 -6.23 -3.50 -6.36
CA SER A 81 -6.12 -3.91 -7.76
C SER A 81 -4.70 -3.79 -8.33
N ILE A 82 -3.93 -2.78 -7.93
CA ILE A 82 -2.56 -2.60 -8.38
C ILE A 82 -1.67 -3.68 -7.77
N LEU A 83 -1.79 -3.91 -6.46
CA LEU A 83 -0.99 -4.90 -5.75
C LEU A 83 -1.30 -6.33 -6.19
N CYS A 84 -2.56 -6.64 -6.55
CA CYS A 84 -2.92 -7.91 -7.20
C CYS A 84 -2.09 -8.17 -8.46
N ASN A 85 -1.87 -7.14 -9.29
CA ASN A 85 -1.09 -7.26 -10.52
C ASN A 85 0.42 -7.38 -10.25
N LEU A 86 0.86 -7.00 -9.05
CA LEU A 86 2.26 -7.09 -8.61
C LEU A 86 2.54 -8.35 -7.80
N TRP A 87 1.51 -9.12 -7.45
CA TRP A 87 1.64 -10.35 -6.68
C TRP A 87 2.50 -11.38 -7.39
N ASN A 88 3.65 -11.70 -6.79
CA ASN A 88 4.65 -12.57 -7.37
C ASN A 88 5.27 -13.51 -6.33
N THR A 89 4.80 -14.75 -6.29
CA THR A 89 5.27 -15.76 -5.32
C THR A 89 6.63 -16.38 -5.65
N ASP A 90 7.34 -15.88 -6.67
CA ASP A 90 8.75 -16.18 -6.94
C ASP A 90 9.70 -15.12 -6.36
N ASN A 91 9.16 -14.01 -5.82
CA ASN A 91 9.93 -12.94 -5.21
C ASN A 91 9.47 -12.73 -3.76
N PHE A 92 10.38 -12.96 -2.81
CA PHE A 92 10.07 -12.83 -1.39
C PHE A 92 9.67 -11.40 -1.01
N ASP A 93 10.40 -10.39 -1.48
CA ASP A 93 10.14 -8.99 -1.13
C ASP A 93 8.78 -8.52 -1.68
N ASP A 94 8.37 -9.00 -2.86
CA ASP A 94 7.04 -8.71 -3.41
C ASP A 94 5.93 -9.29 -2.51
N VAL A 95 6.09 -10.53 -2.05
CA VAL A 95 5.12 -11.15 -1.15
C VAL A 95 5.09 -10.44 0.20
N ASP A 96 6.24 -10.21 0.83
CA ASP A 96 6.37 -9.59 2.15
C ASP A 96 5.73 -8.19 2.19
N ASN A 97 6.05 -7.35 1.20
CA ASN A 97 5.45 -6.02 1.07
C ASN A 97 3.93 -6.09 0.87
N ILE A 98 3.45 -6.95 -0.04
CA ILE A 98 2.01 -7.03 -0.33
C ILE A 98 1.26 -7.59 0.88
N THR A 99 1.79 -8.57 1.60
CA THR A 99 1.17 -9.10 2.81
C THR A 99 1.07 -8.05 3.93
N TYR A 100 2.10 -7.23 4.11
CA TYR A 100 2.05 -6.08 5.01
C TYR A 100 0.91 -5.12 4.64
N PHE A 101 0.75 -4.82 3.34
CA PHE A 101 -0.33 -3.94 2.87
C PHE A 101 -1.72 -4.58 3.00
N ILE A 102 -1.85 -5.91 2.87
CA ILE A 102 -3.12 -6.62 3.11
C ILE A 102 -3.58 -6.35 4.54
N ILE A 103 -2.70 -6.54 5.52
CA ILE A 103 -3.00 -6.31 6.94
C ILE A 103 -3.32 -4.84 7.17
N SER A 104 -2.47 -3.94 6.69
CA SER A 104 -2.55 -2.50 6.98
C SER A 104 -3.80 -1.82 6.40
N PHE A 105 -4.22 -2.21 5.19
CA PHE A 105 -5.33 -1.55 4.51
C PHE A 105 -6.60 -2.39 4.43
N GLY A 106 -6.53 -3.69 4.69
CA GLY A 106 -7.65 -4.60 4.48
C GLY A 106 -7.93 -4.85 3.00
N LEU A 107 -6.94 -5.39 2.29
CA LEU A 107 -6.99 -5.60 0.84
C LEU A 107 -7.63 -6.96 0.49
N GLU A 108 -8.93 -6.96 0.22
CA GLU A 108 -9.72 -8.17 0.00
C GLU A 108 -9.21 -9.04 -1.16
N LYS A 109 -8.92 -8.46 -2.32
CA LYS A 109 -8.52 -9.25 -3.49
C LYS A 109 -7.13 -9.83 -3.33
N CYS A 110 -6.19 -9.04 -2.83
CA CYS A 110 -4.84 -9.53 -2.51
C CYS A 110 -4.89 -10.65 -1.46
N PHE A 111 -5.78 -10.54 -0.46
CA PHE A 111 -5.96 -11.59 0.54
C PHE A 111 -6.47 -12.91 -0.07
N GLU A 112 -7.48 -12.85 -0.96
CA GLU A 112 -7.94 -14.04 -1.68
C GLU A 112 -6.84 -14.63 -2.56
N LEU A 113 -6.08 -13.81 -3.30
CA LEU A 113 -4.96 -14.27 -4.11
C LEU A 113 -3.87 -14.95 -3.28
N ALA A 114 -3.58 -14.44 -2.08
CA ALA A 114 -2.61 -15.04 -1.17
C ALA A 114 -3.08 -16.44 -0.74
N LYS A 115 -4.35 -16.61 -0.35
CA LYS A 115 -4.94 -17.91 -0.02
C LYS A 115 -4.92 -18.88 -1.20
N GLU A 116 -5.33 -18.43 -2.38
CA GLU A 116 -5.32 -19.24 -3.61
C GLU A 116 -3.91 -19.73 -3.95
N SER A 117 -2.89 -18.88 -3.74
CA SER A 117 -1.50 -19.21 -4.02
C SER A 117 -0.99 -20.39 -3.19
N LEU A 118 -1.43 -20.54 -1.93
CA LEU A 118 -1.07 -21.68 -1.08
C LEU A 118 -1.59 -23.02 -1.64
N ILE A 119 -2.72 -22.98 -2.36
CA ILE A 119 -3.40 -24.15 -2.95
C ILE A 119 -2.76 -24.51 -4.29
N ILE A 120 -2.54 -23.50 -5.14
CA ILE A 120 -2.10 -23.68 -6.53
C ILE A 120 -0.59 -23.99 -6.59
N LYS A 121 0.24 -23.29 -5.80
CA LYS A 121 1.70 -23.39 -5.87
C LYS A 121 2.25 -24.24 -4.72
N LYS A 122 2.19 -25.55 -4.90
CA LYS A 122 2.59 -26.53 -3.87
C LYS A 122 4.09 -26.54 -3.59
N ASP A 123 4.90 -26.18 -4.58
CA ASP A 123 6.37 -26.13 -4.55
C ASP A 123 6.91 -24.71 -4.23
N MET A 124 6.05 -23.80 -3.76
CA MET A 124 6.44 -22.48 -3.30
C MET A 124 7.56 -22.54 -2.25
N ASP A 125 8.48 -21.57 -2.32
CA ASP A 125 9.53 -21.41 -1.31
C ASP A 125 8.93 -21.38 0.10
N LYS A 126 9.59 -22.06 1.04
CA LYS A 126 9.08 -22.23 2.40
C LYS A 126 8.95 -20.91 3.15
N LYS A 127 9.82 -19.93 2.90
CA LYS A 127 9.73 -18.62 3.55
C LYS A 127 8.53 -17.84 3.03
N ILE A 128 8.33 -17.84 1.71
CA ILE A 128 7.18 -17.19 1.07
C ILE A 128 5.87 -17.81 1.58
N ARG A 129 5.79 -19.14 1.59
CA ARG A 129 4.63 -19.86 2.14
C ARG A 129 4.35 -19.45 3.58
N LYS A 130 5.39 -19.42 4.41
CA LYS A 130 5.29 -19.09 5.83
C LYS A 130 4.73 -17.67 6.04
N VAL A 131 5.23 -16.68 5.31
CA VAL A 131 4.73 -15.29 5.38
C VAL A 131 3.24 -15.21 5.06
N ILE A 132 2.79 -15.90 4.02
CA ILE A 132 1.37 -15.94 3.65
C ILE A 132 0.52 -16.60 4.74
N GLU A 133 0.97 -17.73 5.28
CA GLU A 133 0.27 -18.46 6.34
C GLU A 133 0.16 -17.61 7.63
N GLU A 134 1.25 -16.96 8.05
CA GLU A 134 1.28 -16.04 9.20
C GLU A 134 0.35 -14.83 8.97
N THR A 135 0.34 -14.26 7.76
CA THR A 135 -0.56 -13.16 7.39
C THR A 135 -2.03 -13.55 7.50
N ILE A 136 -2.39 -14.77 7.06
CA ILE A 136 -3.76 -15.28 7.15
C ILE A 136 -4.18 -15.49 8.60
N GLU A 137 -3.28 -16.02 9.43
CA GLU A 137 -3.51 -16.19 10.86
C GLU A 137 -3.71 -14.85 11.57
N GLU A 138 -2.86 -13.85 11.28
CA GLU A 138 -2.93 -12.51 11.85
C GLU A 138 -4.24 -11.79 11.50
N ILE A 139 -4.67 -11.86 10.24
CA ILE A 139 -5.92 -11.22 9.80
C ILE A 139 -7.15 -11.87 10.45
N GLY A 140 -7.12 -13.20 10.62
CA GLY A 140 -8.24 -13.98 11.14
C GLY A 140 -9.56 -13.64 10.44
N GLY A 141 -10.50 -13.04 11.18
CA GLY A 141 -11.81 -12.60 10.69
C GLY A 141 -11.97 -11.09 10.48
N ASN A 142 -10.92 -10.30 10.69
CA ASN A 142 -11.01 -8.84 10.85
C ASN A 142 -10.41 -8.04 9.69
N LEU A 143 -10.29 -8.63 8.50
CA LEU A 143 -9.64 -8.02 7.34
C LEU A 143 -10.05 -6.57 7.06
N LEU A 144 -11.34 -6.25 7.19
CA LEU A 144 -11.85 -4.91 6.90
C LEU A 144 -11.66 -3.88 8.02
N ASN A 145 -11.15 -4.32 9.17
CA ASN A 145 -10.80 -3.46 10.30
C ASN A 145 -9.34 -3.68 10.72
N PRO A 146 -8.37 -3.05 10.03
CA PRO A 146 -6.95 -3.09 10.40
C PRO A 146 -6.65 -2.61 11.83
N PHE A 147 -7.57 -1.87 12.45
CA PHE A 147 -7.43 -1.35 13.82
C PHE A 147 -8.16 -2.21 14.87
N HIS A 148 -8.55 -3.45 14.55
CA HIS A 148 -9.38 -4.26 15.47
C HIS A 148 -8.71 -4.60 16.81
N ASP A 149 -7.38 -4.57 16.88
CA ASP A 149 -6.59 -4.82 18.09
C ASP A 149 -6.24 -3.54 18.87
N TRP A 150 -6.69 -2.36 18.42
CA TRP A 150 -6.37 -1.04 19.00
C TRP A 150 -7.54 -0.40 19.74
#